data_AF-A0A3S1CS95-F1
#
_entry.id   AF-A0A3S1CS95-F1
#
_cell.length_a   1.000
_cell.length_b   1.000
_cell.length_c   1.000
_cell.angle_alpha   90.00
_cell.angle_beta   90.00
_cell.angle_gamma   90.00
#
_symmetry.space_group_name_H-M   'P 1'
#
loop_
_entity.id
_entity.type
_entity.pdbx_description
1 polymer ?
#
loop_
_entity_poly.entity_id
_entity_poly.type
_entity_poly.pdbx_seq_one_letter_code
_entity_poly.pdbx_strand_id
1 'polypeptide(L)'
;ANIQDSYASVEGGEIWLINSYLPEYLQANRFNHEPRRRRKLLLNKREMAKLSQSVDREGMTLVPLKIYFNDQGRAKLLLAVGRGKKLHDKRESEKQRDWSREKGRLLKERG
;
A
#
# COMPACT_ATOMS: atom_id res chain seq x y z
N ALA A 1 -5.61 -7.33 -10.56
CA ALA A 1 -5.40 -7.53 -9.10
C ALA A 1 -5.77 -6.24 -8.39
N ASN A 2 -6.45 -6.31 -7.24
CA ASN A 2 -6.78 -5.14 -6.44
C ASN A 2 -5.97 -5.19 -5.12
N ILE A 3 -5.27 -4.09 -4.83
CA ILE A 3 -4.44 -3.90 -3.62
C ILE A 3 -4.89 -2.70 -2.76
N GLN A 4 -5.98 -2.02 -3.12
CA GLN A 4 -6.38 -0.77 -2.46
C GLN A 4 -6.60 -0.90 -0.95
N ASP A 5 -7.21 -2.01 -0.50
CA ASP A 5 -7.51 -2.25 0.92
C ASP A 5 -6.55 -3.24 1.57
N SER A 6 -5.42 -3.53 0.90
CA SER A 6 -4.43 -4.47 1.42
C SER A 6 -3.38 -3.76 2.27
N TYR A 7 -2.88 -4.46 3.29
CA TYR A 7 -1.83 -3.98 4.18
C TYR A 7 -0.87 -5.13 4.48
N ALA A 8 0.34 -4.79 4.90
CA ALA A 8 1.32 -5.76 5.36
C ALA A 8 1.42 -5.76 6.89
N SER A 9 1.44 -6.96 7.47
CA SER A 9 1.56 -7.21 8.91
C SER A 9 2.83 -7.98 9.21
N VAL A 10 3.43 -7.75 10.38
CA VAL A 10 4.56 -8.51 10.89
C VAL A 10 4.04 -9.57 11.86
N GLU A 11 4.14 -10.84 11.49
CA GLU A 11 3.67 -11.97 12.31
C GLU A 11 4.77 -13.03 12.38
N GLY A 12 5.19 -13.41 13.59
CA GLY A 12 6.17 -14.47 13.79
C GLY A 12 7.55 -14.19 13.19
N GLY A 13 7.94 -12.92 13.05
CA GLY A 13 9.21 -12.52 12.42
C GLY A 13 9.18 -12.52 10.88
N GLU A 14 8.00 -12.70 10.28
CA GLU A 14 7.79 -12.67 8.84
C GLU A 14 6.79 -11.57 8.47
N ILE A 15 6.86 -11.09 7.22
CA ILE A 15 5.93 -10.07 6.73
C ILE A 15 4.89 -10.72 5.83
N TRP A 16 3.62 -10.49 6.15
CA TRP A 16 2.47 -11.06 5.46
C TRP A 16 1.65 -9.97 4.82
N LEU A 17 1.33 -10.14 3.53
CA LEU A 17 0.36 -9.31 2.83
C LEU A 17 -1.05 -9.85 3.08
N ILE A 18 -1.89 -9.01 3.66
CA ILE A 18 -3.26 -9.32 4.07
C ILE A 18 -4.24 -8.55 3.19
N ASN A 19 -5.40 -9.15 2.91
CA ASN A 19 -6.50 -8.55 2.16
C ASN A 19 -6.15 -8.13 0.71
N SER A 20 -5.13 -8.76 0.12
CA SER A 20 -4.83 -8.60 -1.30
C SER A 20 -5.78 -9.45 -2.15
N TYR A 21 -6.48 -8.82 -3.09
CA TYR A 21 -7.40 -9.52 -3.98
C TYR A 21 -6.73 -9.84 -5.31
N LEU A 22 -6.42 -11.11 -5.52
CA LEU A 22 -6.01 -11.63 -6.82
C LEU A 22 -7.12 -12.53 -7.34
N PRO A 23 -7.75 -12.20 -8.48
CA PRO A 23 -8.81 -13.02 -9.03
C PRO A 23 -8.30 -14.43 -9.31
N GLU A 24 -9.23 -15.39 -9.25
CA GLU A 24 -8.97 -16.76 -9.66
C GLU A 24 -8.66 -16.81 -11.16
N TYR A 25 -7.93 -17.86 -11.55
CA TYR A 25 -7.64 -18.10 -12.95
C TYR A 25 -8.67 -19.12 -13.47
N LEU A 26 -9.59 -18.68 -14.32
CA LEU A 26 -10.70 -19.52 -14.81
C LEU A 26 -10.19 -20.83 -15.43
N GLN A 27 -9.05 -20.77 -16.11
CA GLN A 27 -8.44 -21.92 -16.78
C GLN A 27 -7.74 -22.89 -15.81
N ALA A 28 -7.53 -22.52 -14.54
CA ALA A 28 -7.01 -23.44 -13.51
C ALA A 28 -8.07 -24.43 -12.99
N ASN A 29 -9.37 -24.22 -13.27
CA ASN A 29 -10.47 -25.06 -12.83
C ASN A 29 -10.41 -25.41 -11.33
N ARG A 30 -9.96 -26.62 -10.99
CA ARG A 30 -9.92 -27.18 -9.63
C ARG A 30 -8.69 -26.76 -8.82
N PHE A 31 -7.65 -26.23 -9.46
CA PHE A 31 -6.38 -25.85 -8.83
C PHE A 31 -6.29 -24.36 -8.52
N ASN A 32 -7.43 -23.72 -8.28
CA ASN A 32 -7.49 -22.29 -7.98
C ASN A 32 -7.00 -21.98 -6.56
N HIS A 33 -6.44 -20.77 -6.40
CA HIS A 33 -6.08 -20.23 -5.09
C HIS A 33 -7.23 -19.42 -4.51
N GLU A 34 -7.33 -19.37 -3.18
CA GLU A 34 -8.24 -18.43 -2.53
C GLU A 34 -7.85 -16.98 -2.87
N PRO A 35 -8.76 -16.15 -3.41
CA PRO A 35 -8.44 -14.82 -3.90
C PRO A 35 -7.77 -13.90 -2.87
N ARG A 36 -8.27 -13.95 -1.63
CA ARG A 36 -7.84 -13.12 -0.49
C ARG A 36 -6.91 -13.83 0.49
N ARG A 37 -6.27 -14.93 0.07
CA ARG A 37 -5.31 -15.64 0.94
C ARG A 37 -4.20 -14.70 1.44
N ARG A 38 -3.75 -14.95 2.67
CA ARG A 38 -2.52 -14.33 3.19
C ARG A 38 -1.33 -14.76 2.34
N ARG A 39 -0.51 -13.80 1.91
CA ARG A 39 0.67 -14.05 1.06
C ARG A 39 1.93 -13.62 1.79
N LYS A 40 2.84 -14.55 2.04
CA LYS A 40 4.15 -14.26 2.64
C LYS A 40 4.99 -13.42 1.69
N LEU A 41 5.58 -12.34 2.19
CA LEU A 41 6.51 -11.51 1.44
C LEU A 41 7.95 -11.98 1.68
N LEU A 42 8.73 -12.01 0.60
CA LEU A 42 10.13 -12.39 0.64
C LEU A 42 10.98 -11.13 0.75
N LEU A 43 11.58 -10.92 1.92
CA LEU A 43 12.46 -9.79 2.21
C LEU A 43 13.76 -10.27 2.84
N ASN A 44 14.79 -9.43 2.77
CA ASN A 44 16.04 -9.70 3.49
C ASN A 44 15.84 -9.51 5.00
N LYS A 45 16.56 -10.28 5.83
CA LYS A 45 16.49 -10.18 7.30
C LYS A 45 16.69 -8.75 7.83
N ARG A 46 17.63 -8.00 7.24
CA ARG A 46 17.91 -6.60 7.62
C ARG A 46 16.74 -5.66 7.29
N GLU A 47 16.09 -5.86 6.16
CA GLU A 47 14.93 -5.06 5.72
C GLU A 47 13.72 -5.36 6.61
N MET A 48 13.47 -6.63 6.93
CA MET A 48 12.39 -7.03 7.84
C MET A 48 12.55 -6.39 9.22
N ALA A 49 13.77 -6.41 9.79
CA ALA A 49 14.04 -5.79 11.07
C ALA A 49 13.79 -4.27 11.05
N LYS A 50 14.18 -3.59 9.97
CA LYS A 50 13.94 -2.15 9.79
C LYS A 50 12.44 -1.84 9.74
N LEU A 51 11.68 -2.60 8.95
CA LEU A 51 10.24 -2.39 8.80
C LEU A 51 9.48 -2.70 10.09
N SER A 52 9.85 -3.77 10.80
CA SER A 52 9.26 -4.10 12.11
C SER A 52 9.45 -2.95 13.10
N GLN A 53 10.67 -2.41 13.22
CA GLN A 53 10.92 -1.29 14.13
C GLN A 53 10.11 -0.05 13.77
N SER A 54 9.93 0.27 12.49
CA SER A 54 9.11 1.40 12.05
C SER A 54 7.62 1.20 12.39
N VAL A 55 7.10 -0.02 12.25
CA VAL A 55 5.71 -0.35 12.62
C VAL A 55 5.52 -0.24 14.13
N ASP A 56 6.41 -0.87 14.91
CA ASP A 56 6.27 -0.99 16.37
C ASP A 56 6.49 0.34 17.10
N ARG A 57 7.49 1.14 16.69
CA ARG A 57 7.86 2.37 17.42
C ARG A 57 6.98 3.57 17.07
N GLU A 58 6.56 3.67 15.80
CA GLU A 58 5.95 4.90 15.28
C GLU A 58 4.45 4.75 14.98
N GLY A 59 3.87 3.58 15.28
CA GLY A 59 2.47 3.26 14.98
C GLY A 59 2.16 3.38 13.49
N MET A 60 3.16 3.12 12.65
CA MET A 60 3.03 3.23 11.21
C MET A 60 2.50 1.93 10.60
N THR A 61 1.86 2.05 9.44
CA THR A 61 1.28 0.92 8.70
C THR A 61 2.09 0.67 7.44
N LEU A 62 2.27 -0.60 7.08
CA LEU A 62 2.87 -0.99 5.81
C LEU A 62 1.78 -1.11 4.75
N VAL A 63 1.91 -0.31 3.69
CA VAL A 63 0.92 -0.22 2.62
C VAL A 63 1.57 -0.59 1.28
N PRO A 64 0.93 -1.46 0.47
CA PRO A 64 1.40 -1.76 -0.88
C PRO A 64 1.08 -0.60 -1.82
N LEU A 65 2.09 -0.16 -2.59
CA LEU A 65 1.94 0.91 -3.57
C LEU A 65 1.67 0.37 -4.98
N LYS A 66 2.46 -0.60 -5.41
CA LYS A 66 2.35 -1.19 -6.74
C LYS A 66 2.85 -2.62 -6.76
N ILE A 67 2.22 -3.42 -7.60
CA ILE A 67 2.75 -4.73 -8.03
C ILE A 67 3.35 -4.51 -9.42
N TYR A 68 4.57 -4.99 -9.63
CA TYR A 68 5.27 -4.87 -10.91
C TYR A 68 6.04 -6.16 -11.21
N PHE A 69 6.22 -6.47 -12.48
CA PHE A 69 7.10 -7.56 -12.89
C PHE A 69 8.51 -7.03 -13.07
N ASN A 70 9.51 -7.75 -12.56
CA ASN A 70 10.91 -7.46 -12.88
C ASN A 70 11.28 -8.04 -14.25
N ASP A 71 12.49 -7.76 -14.72
CA ASP A 71 12.99 -8.24 -16.02
C ASP A 71 13.05 -9.78 -16.12
N GLN A 72 13.04 -10.47 -14.98
CA GLN A 72 12.99 -11.93 -14.88
C GLN A 72 11.56 -12.49 -14.86
N GLY A 73 10.54 -11.66 -15.07
CA GLY A 73 9.13 -12.06 -15.08
C GLY A 73 8.53 -12.38 -13.70
N ARG A 74 9.22 -12.03 -12.60
CA ARG A 74 8.74 -12.25 -11.23
C ARG A 74 7.92 -11.06 -10.75
N ALA A 75 6.76 -11.34 -10.16
CA ALA A 75 5.96 -10.32 -9.50
C ALA A 75 6.66 -9.83 -8.22
N LYS A 76 6.98 -8.54 -8.19
CA LYS A 76 7.50 -7.81 -7.04
C LYS A 76 6.44 -6.83 -6.54
N LEU A 77 6.49 -6.55 -5.24
CA LEU A 77 5.57 -5.64 -4.58
C LEU A 77 6.37 -4.52 -3.94
N LEU A 78 6.02 -3.28 -4.28
CA LEU A 78 6.58 -2.10 -3.64
C LEU A 78 5.77 -1.77 -2.39
N LEU A 79 6.43 -1.77 -1.23
CA LEU A 79 5.86 -1.37 0.05
C LEU A 79 6.28 0.06 0.40
N ALA A 80 5.38 0.77 1.07
CA ALA A 80 5.69 2.01 1.76
C ALA A 80 5.26 1.91 3.23
N VAL A 81 6.01 2.61 4.08
CA VAL A 81 5.63 2.87 5.46
C VAL A 81 4.87 4.18 5.47
N GLY A 82 3.66 4.20 6.04
CA GLY A 82 2.84 5.40 6.11
C GLY A 82 2.08 5.49 7.42
N ARG A 83 1.83 6.72 7.87
CA ARG A 83 0.93 7.00 8.99
C ARG A 83 -0.40 7.50 8.46
N GLY A 84 -1.50 6.92 8.90
CA GLY A 84 -2.83 7.44 8.60
C GLY A 84 -3.00 8.85 9.18
N LYS A 85 -3.44 9.81 8.35
CA LYS A 85 -3.84 11.14 8.85
C LYS A 85 -5.13 11.02 9.65
N LYS A 86 -5.19 11.70 10.81
CA LYS A 86 -6.42 11.80 11.61
C LYS A 86 -7.47 12.60 10.82
N LEU A 87 -8.76 12.36 11.10
CA LEU A 87 -9.87 13.00 10.39
C LEU A 87 -9.84 14.54 10.45
N HIS A 88 -9.40 15.11 11.57
CA HIS A 88 -9.24 16.56 11.72
C HIS A 88 -8.19 17.15 10.76
N ASP A 89 -7.00 16.54 10.68
CA ASP A 89 -5.92 16.93 9.74
C ASP A 89 -6.34 16.82 8.27
N LYS A 90 -7.22 15.86 7.93
CA LYS A 90 -7.74 15.73 6.56
C LYS A 90 -8.55 16.96 6.15
N ARG A 91 -9.41 17.47 7.03
CA ARG A 91 -10.26 18.65 6.73
C ARG A 91 -9.42 19.89 6.45
N GLU A 92 -8.36 20.12 7.22
CA GLU A 92 -7.46 21.26 7.01
C GLU A 92 -6.66 21.11 5.70
N SER A 93 -6.15 19.90 5.43
CA SER A 93 -5.45 19.61 4.18
C SER A 93 -6.35 19.75 2.94
N GLU A 94 -7.62 19.36 3.04
CA GLU A 94 -8.62 19.51 1.97
C GLU A 94 -8.91 20.98 1.70
N LYS A 95 -9.17 21.78 2.74
CA LYS A 95 -9.35 23.23 2.63
C LYS A 95 -8.17 23.92 1.95
N GLN A 96 -6.93 23.61 2.36
CA GLN A 96 -5.74 24.19 1.72
C GLN A 96 -5.60 23.79 0.25
N ARG A 97 -5.96 22.56 -0.10
CA ARG A 97 -5.88 22.06 -1.48
C ARG A 97 -6.92 22.74 -2.37
N ASP A 98 -8.13 22.91 -1.87
CA ASP A 98 -9.19 23.62 -2.59
C ASP A 98 -8.87 25.11 -2.75
N TRP A 99 -8.39 25.76 -1.69
CA TRP A 99 -7.91 27.14 -1.76
C TRP A 99 -6.78 27.32 -2.78
N SER A 100 -5.84 26.38 -2.85
CA SER A 100 -4.73 26.43 -3.80
C SER A 100 -5.21 26.30 -5.26
N ARG A 101 -6.25 25.50 -5.51
CA ARG A 101 -6.87 25.39 -6.84
C ARG A 101 -7.60 26.68 -7.23
N GLU A 102 -8.33 27.27 -6.29
CA GLU A 102 -9.08 28.51 -6.50
C GLU A 102 -8.13 29.70 -6.78
N LYS A 103 -7.05 29.80 -6.00
CA LYS A 103 -5.97 30.77 -6.24
C LYS A 103 -5.37 30.62 -7.64
N GLY A 104 -5.16 29.38 -8.10
CA GLY A 104 -4.67 29.11 -9.45
C GLY A 104 -5.64 29.53 -10.56
N ARG A 105 -6.96 29.41 -10.33
CA ARG A 105 -7.98 29.91 -11.27
C ARG A 105 -8.00 31.43 -11.32
N LEU A 106 -7.99 32.10 -10.16
CA LEU A 106 -8.00 33.56 -10.05
C LEU A 106 -6.77 34.21 -10.73
N LEU A 107 -5.58 33.60 -10.61
CA LEU A 107 -4.39 34.07 -11.32
C LEU A 107 -4.50 33.92 -12.84
N LYS A 108 -5.26 32.95 -13.34
CA LYS A 108 -5.42 32.65 -14.77
C LYS A 108 -6.53 33.48 -15.43
N GLU A 109 -7.52 33.94 -14.68
CA GLU A 109 -8.57 34.84 -15.18
C GLU A 109 -8.16 36.31 -15.18
N ARG A 110 -7.18 36.70 -14.34
CA ARG A 110 -6.72 38.10 -14.20
C ARG A 110 -5.36 38.39 -14.84
N GLY A 111 -4.75 37.42 -15.52
CA GLY A 111 -3.53 37.57 -16.32
C GLY A 111 -3.79 37.20 -17.76
#